data_AF-A0A6P0XIN8-F1
#
_entry.id   AF-A0A6P0XIN8-F1
#
_cell.length_a   1.000
_cell.length_b   1.000
_cell.length_c   1.000
_cell.angle_alpha   90.00
_cell.angle_beta   90.00
_cell.angle_gamma   90.00
#
_symmetry.space_group_name_H-M   'P 1'
#
loop_
_entity.id
_entity.type
_entity.pdbx_description
1 polymer ?
#
loop_
_entity_poly.entity_id
_entity_poly.type
_entity_poly.pdbx_seq_one_letter_code
_entity_poly.pdbx_strand_id
1 'polypeptide(L)' 'VEWQVLVDNTSLDEGDVVRILRRTLDFLSQIPHVPHLSDVLRRNAYRAMQLIDRFPVNEEVK' A
#
# COMPACT_ATOMS: atom_id res chain seq x y z
N VAL A 1 -8.95 -1.00 10.63
CA VAL A 1 -9.92 -1.78 9.83
C VAL A 1 -9.38 -3.19 9.72
N GLU A 2 -10.22 -4.16 10.04
CA GLU A 2 -9.87 -5.58 9.90
C GLU A 2 -9.81 -5.97 8.42
N TRP A 3 -8.94 -6.92 8.06
CA TRP A 3 -8.76 -7.36 6.68
C TRP A 3 -10.07 -7.83 6.04
N GLN A 4 -10.82 -8.67 6.76
CA GLN A 4 -12.08 -9.24 6.27
C GLN A 4 -13.09 -8.17 5.86
N VAL A 5 -13.19 -7.09 6.64
CA VAL A 5 -14.09 -5.98 6.33
C VAL A 5 -13.74 -5.35 4.98
N LEU A 6 -12.46 -5.24 4.63
CA LEU A 6 -12.05 -4.67 3.35
C LEU A 6 -12.41 -5.58 2.18
N VAL A 7 -12.23 -6.89 2.34
CA VAL A 7 -12.58 -7.91 1.33
C VAL A 7 -14.09 -7.97 1.12
N ASP A 8 -14.88 -7.98 2.20
CA ASP A 8 -16.34 -8.08 2.14
C ASP A 8 -17.01 -6.87 1.45
N ASN A 9 -16.29 -5.75 1.32
CA ASN A 9 -16.78 -4.53 0.66
C ASN A 9 -16.45 -4.47 -0.83
N THR A 10 -15.98 -5.58 -1.43
CA THR A 10 -15.68 -5.67 -2.85
C THR A 10 -16.02 -7.05 -3.40
N SER A 11 -16.16 -7.17 -4.71
CA SER A 11 -16.32 -8.45 -5.41
C SER A 11 -14.97 -9.03 -5.88
N LEU A 12 -13.86 -8.46 -5.44
CA LEU A 12 -12.51 -8.93 -5.79
C LEU A 12 -12.10 -10.11 -4.92
N ASP A 13 -11.37 -11.05 -5.52
CA ASP A 13 -10.70 -12.11 -4.77
C ASP A 13 -9.63 -11.52 -3.85
N GLU A 14 -9.41 -12.13 -2.68
CA GLU A 14 -8.43 -11.66 -1.69
C GLU A 14 -7.03 -11.47 -2.28
N GLY A 15 -6.60 -12.41 -3.14
CA GLY A 15 -5.32 -12.33 -3.82
C GLY A 15 -5.21 -11.17 -4.81
N ASP A 16 -6.32 -10.74 -5.42
CA ASP A 16 -6.35 -9.57 -6.29
C ASP A 16 -6.22 -8.28 -5.48
N VAL A 17 -6.90 -8.21 -4.34
CA VAL A 17 -6.78 -7.08 -3.40
C VAL A 17 -5.34 -6.95 -2.92
N VAL A 18 -4.70 -8.04 -2.46
CA VAL A 18 -3.29 -8.04 -2.07
C VAL A 18 -2.40 -7.56 -3.22
N ARG A 19 -2.61 -8.08 -4.44
CA ARG A 19 -1.81 -7.72 -5.61
C ARG A 19 -1.92 -6.22 -5.94
N ILE A 20 -3.13 -5.65 -5.89
CA ILE A 20 -3.34 -4.22 -6.14
C ILE A 20 -2.66 -3.38 -5.05
N LEU A 21 -2.78 -3.77 -3.78
CA LEU A 21 -2.14 -3.06 -2.67
C LEU A 21 -0.61 -3.12 -2.75
N ARG A 22 -0.02 -4.25 -3.16
CA ARG A 22 1.42 -4.35 -3.41
C ARG A 22 1.88 -3.46 -4.57
N ARG A 23 1.18 -3.46 -5.70
CA ARG A 23 1.48 -2.53 -6.80
C ARG A 23 1.34 -1.07 -6.38
N THR A 24 0.41 -0.78 -5.47
CA THR A 24 0.24 0.55 -4.89
C THR A 24 1.43 0.92 -4.00
N LEU A 25 1.93 0.00 -3.17
CA LEU A 25 3.18 0.18 -2.42
C LEU A 25 4.37 0.42 -3.35
N ASP A 26 4.51 -0.38 -4.40
CA ASP A 26 5.59 -0.22 -5.39
C ASP A 26 5.55 1.19 -5.98
N PHE A 27 4.38 1.67 -6.40
CA PHE A 27 4.21 3.03 -6.92
C PHE A 27 4.52 4.10 -5.88
N LEU A 28 3.98 3.97 -4.66
CA LEU A 28 4.22 4.91 -3.56
C LEU A 28 5.72 4.98 -3.19
N SER A 29 6.44 3.87 -3.28
CA SER A 29 7.89 3.80 -2.99
C SER A 29 8.71 4.66 -3.95
N GLN A 30 8.21 4.91 -5.16
CA GLN A 30 8.89 5.75 -6.15
C GLN A 30 8.71 7.24 -5.85
N ILE A 31 7.62 7.64 -5.19
CA ILE A 31 7.29 9.05 -4.97
C ILE A 31 8.43 9.82 -4.28
N PRO A 32 9.03 9.36 -3.16
CA PRO A 32 10.11 10.09 -2.48
C PRO A 32 11.37 10.35 -3.32
N HIS A 33 11.56 9.62 -4.43
CA HIS A 33 12.71 9.76 -5.32
C HIS A 33 12.53 10.84 -6.39
N VAL A 34 11.34 11.45 -6.51
CA VAL A 34 11.07 12.49 -7.50
C VAL A 34 11.78 13.80 -7.12
N PRO A 35 12.62 14.39 -8.00
CA PRO A 35 13.26 15.67 -7.75
C PRO A 35 12.25 16.81 -7.55
N HIS A 36 12.59 17.79 -6.72
CA HIS A 36 11.78 18.98 -6.43
C HIS A 36 10.36 18.67 -5.86
N LEU A 37 10.15 17.47 -5.34
CA LEU A 37 8.88 17.08 -4.72
C LEU A 37 8.65 17.83 -3.41
N SER A 38 7.41 18.31 -3.20
CA SER A 38 7.01 18.91 -1.93
C SER A 38 7.18 17.96 -0.74
N ASP A 39 7.59 18.48 0.41
CA ASP A 39 7.78 17.67 1.60
C ASP A 39 6.47 17.07 2.13
N VAL A 40 5.35 17.76 1.92
CA VAL A 40 4.02 17.26 2.28
C VAL A 40 3.72 15.97 1.51
N LEU A 41 3.95 15.97 0.20
CA LEU A 41 3.70 14.80 -0.64
C LEU A 41 4.65 13.65 -0.29
N ARG A 42 5.93 13.95 -0.03
CA ARG A 42 6.91 12.98 0.43
C ARG A 42 6.49 12.29 1.74
N ARG A 43 6.11 13.07 2.76
CA ARG A 43 5.66 12.54 4.06
C ARG A 43 4.37 11.71 3.93
N ASN A 44 3.43 12.16 3.09
CA ASN A 44 2.20 11.44 2.86
C ASN A 44 2.43 10.10 2.15
N ALA A 45 3.38 10.03 1.20
CA ALA A 45 3.77 8.78 0.57
C ALA A 45 4.32 7.78 1.61
N TYR A 46 5.26 8.20 2.47
CA TYR A 46 5.76 7.35 3.56
C TYR A 46 4.65 6.88 4.51
N ARG A 47 3.78 7.79 4.93
CA ARG A 47 2.66 7.44 5.81
C ARG A 47 1.71 6.45 5.17
N ALA A 48 1.39 6.63 3.87
CA ALA A 48 0.54 5.69 3.14
C ALA A 48 1.19 4.30 3.05
N MET A 49 2.50 4.23 2.73
CA MET A 49 3.22 2.97 2.72
C MET A 49 3.16 2.25 4.06
N GLN A 50 3.44 2.94 5.17
CA GLN A 50 3.39 2.34 6.52
C GLN A 50 2.00 1.82 6.91
N LEU A 51 0.93 2.43 6.41
CA LEU A 51 -0.43 1.98 6.69
C LEU A 51 -0.86 0.79 5.83
N ILE A 52 -0.32 0.68 4.62
CA ILE A 52 -0.63 -0.40 3.67
C ILE A 52 0.27 -1.62 3.91
N ASP A 53 1.53 -1.41 4.27
CA ASP A 53 2.55 -2.45 4.50
C ASP A 53 2.34 -3.20 5.83
N ARG A 54 1.31 -4.03 5.85
CA ARG A 54 0.92 -4.87 6.98
C ARG A 54 0.22 -6.13 6.47
N PHE A 55 0.05 -7.13 7.32
CA PHE A 55 -0.63 -8.36 6.95
C PHE A 55 -2.01 -8.09 6.31
N PRO A 56 -2.36 -8.76 5.20
CA PRO A 56 -1.59 -9.77 4.44
C PRO A 56 -0.76 -9.20 3.27
N VAL A 57 -0.64 -7.87 3.17
CA VAL A 57 0.03 -7.19 2.05
C VAL A 57 1.54 -7.27 2.17
N ASN A 58 2.09 -7.15 3.39
CA ASN A 58 3.53 -7.24 3.62
C ASN A 58 4.10 -8.56 3.05
N GLU A 59 5.29 -8.49 2.49
CA GLU A 59 6.04 -9.69 2.09
C GLU A 59 6.73 -10.24 3.34
N GLU A 60 6.03 -11.05 4.14
CA GLU A 60 6.72 -11.87 5.13
C GLU A 60 7.64 -12.84 4.38
N VAL A 61 8.95 -12.53 4.42
CA VAL A 61 10.01 -13.43 3.97
C VAL A 61 9.88 -14.72 4.78
N LYS A 62 9.58 -15.83 4.10
CA LYS A 62 9.79 -17.17 4.64
C LYS A 62 11.27 -17.47 4.78
#